data_AF-A0A0N0M270-F1
#
_entry.id   AF-A0A0N0M270-F1
#
_cell.length_a   1.000
_cell.length_b   1.000
_cell.length_c   1.000
_cell.angle_alpha   90.00
_cell.angle_beta   90.00
_cell.angle_gamma   90.00
#
_symmetry.space_group_name_H-M   'P 1'
#
loop_
_entity.id
_entity.type
_entity.pdbx_description
1 polymer ?
#
loop_
_entity_poly.entity_id
_entity_poly.type
_entity_poly.pdbx_seq_one_letter_code
_entity_poly.pdbx_strand_id
1 'polypeptide(L)'
;MPSDLLRPTERAAVISLKANAALLDIVAKTSIDPVAEAPEWPFVRLDGTQSIPAGRGCTARAEISFMLHSFAKPRYVDDDPAGVMIETAKDHAGRLNSAVVEAVHNHAFTWKGGAIASLSARPA
;
A
#
# COMPACT_ATOMS: atom_id res chain seq x y z
N MET A 1 17.04 3.61 16.92
CA MET A 1 16.60 4.96 16.47
C MET A 1 15.26 4.82 15.75
N PRO A 2 14.38 5.84 15.75
CA PRO A 2 13.11 5.81 15.01
C PRO A 2 13.27 5.49 13.52
N SER A 3 14.38 5.93 12.92
CA SER A 3 14.79 5.60 11.55
C SER A 3 14.99 4.10 11.30
N ASP A 4 15.38 3.32 12.31
CA ASP A 4 15.65 1.89 12.17
C ASP A 4 14.36 1.07 11.98
N LEU A 5 13.21 1.65 12.33
CA LEU A 5 11.89 1.05 12.18
C LEU A 5 11.27 1.31 10.79
N LEU A 6 11.82 2.22 9.98
CA LEU A 6 11.29 2.57 8.66
C LEU A 6 11.27 1.36 7.72
N ARG A 7 12.43 0.78 7.42
CA ARG A 7 12.55 -0.36 6.49
C ARG A 7 11.76 -1.60 6.94
N PRO A 8 11.77 -2.00 8.22
CA PRO A 8 10.92 -3.08 8.70
C PRO A 8 9.42 -2.80 8.51
N THR A 9 8.98 -1.56 8.70
CA THR A 9 7.58 -1.14 8.55
C THR A 9 7.15 -1.14 7.09
N GLU A 10 7.98 -0.61 6.19
CA GLU A 10 7.75 -0.67 4.73
C GLU A 10 7.64 -2.12 4.28
N ARG A 11 8.56 -2.98 4.71
CA ARG A 11 8.55 -4.40 4.39
C ARG A 11 7.30 -5.10 4.92
N ALA A 12 6.86 -4.78 6.13
CA ALA A 12 5.63 -5.33 6.69
C ALA A 12 4.41 -4.89 5.89
N ALA A 13 4.33 -3.62 5.51
CA ALA A 13 3.25 -3.11 4.66
C ALA A 13 3.21 -3.82 3.30
N VAL A 14 4.34 -3.95 2.62
CA VAL A 14 4.43 -4.67 1.33
C VAL A 14 4.05 -6.15 1.48
N ILE A 15 4.45 -6.81 2.57
CA ILE A 15 4.08 -8.20 2.83
C ILE A 15 2.56 -8.33 3.03
N SER A 16 1.94 -7.44 3.84
CA SER A 16 0.49 -7.44 4.05
C SER A 16 -0.27 -7.23 2.75
N LEU A 17 0.15 -6.25 1.93
CA LEU A 17 -0.42 -6.01 0.60
C LEU A 17 -0.33 -7.26 -0.29
N LYS A 18 0.85 -7.89 -0.33
CA LYS A 18 1.12 -9.10 -1.12
C LYS A 18 0.45 -10.38 -0.61
N ALA A 19 -0.17 -10.34 0.57
CA ALA A 19 -0.91 -11.44 1.17
C ALA A 19 -2.43 -11.31 1.02
N ASN A 20 -2.93 -10.14 0.63
CA ASN A 20 -4.37 -9.89 0.52
C ASN A 20 -4.95 -10.43 -0.79
N ALA A 21 -5.84 -11.41 -0.71
CA ALA A 21 -6.45 -12.03 -1.89
C ALA A 21 -7.28 -11.05 -2.73
N ALA A 22 -8.09 -10.20 -2.09
CA ALA A 22 -8.94 -9.23 -2.79
C ALA A 22 -8.13 -8.18 -3.57
N LEU A 23 -6.94 -7.81 -3.07
CA LEU A 23 -6.02 -6.94 -3.80
C LEU A 23 -5.39 -7.68 -4.99
N LEU A 24 -4.99 -8.95 -4.80
CA LEU A 24 -4.38 -9.75 -5.84
C LEU A 24 -5.32 -10.11 -7.01
N ASP A 25 -6.64 -10.06 -6.78
CA ASP A 25 -7.65 -10.18 -7.84
C ASP A 25 -7.70 -8.95 -8.76
N ILE A 26 -7.13 -7.82 -8.33
CA ILE A 26 -7.12 -6.54 -9.06
C ILE A 26 -5.74 -6.25 -9.66
N VAL A 27 -4.69 -6.47 -8.88
CA VAL A 27 -3.31 -6.12 -9.24
C VAL A 27 -2.40 -7.33 -9.08
N ALA A 28 -1.53 -7.54 -10.06
CA ALA A 28 -0.53 -8.61 -9.98
C ALA A 28 0.39 -8.38 -8.77
N LYS A 29 0.77 -9.48 -8.10
CA LYS A 29 1.69 -9.45 -6.95
C LYS A 29 3.03 -8.78 -7.27
N THR A 30 3.47 -8.88 -8.52
CA THR A 30 4.69 -8.26 -9.07
C THR A 30 4.57 -6.76 -9.28
N SER A 31 3.34 -6.24 -9.41
CA SER A 31 3.02 -4.82 -9.57
C SER A 31 2.75 -4.10 -8.24
N ILE A 32 2.96 -4.77 -7.10
CA ILE A 32 2.97 -4.15 -5.76
C ILE A 32 4.41 -3.82 -5.39
N ASP A 33 4.69 -2.52 -5.29
CA ASP A 33 6.01 -1.92 -5.13
C ASP A 33 7.02 -2.39 -6.21
N PRO A 34 6.75 -2.08 -7.50
CA PRO A 34 7.62 -2.54 -8.59
C PRO A 34 8.91 -1.71 -8.64
N VAL A 35 10.04 -2.43 -8.67
CA VAL A 35 11.39 -1.85 -8.86
C VAL A 35 11.62 -1.43 -10.31
N ALA A 36 10.84 -1.97 -11.25
CA ALA A 36 10.94 -1.65 -12.67
C ALA A 36 10.58 -0.17 -12.94
N GLU A 37 11.30 0.44 -13.88
CA GLU A 37 11.07 1.83 -14.31
C GLU A 37 9.71 1.98 -15.03
N ALA A 38 9.29 0.96 -15.77
CA ALA A 38 7.99 0.88 -16.44
C ALA A 38 7.18 -0.33 -15.95
N PRO A 39 6.44 -0.21 -14.82
CA PRO A 39 5.61 -1.29 -14.32
C PRO A 39 4.38 -1.54 -15.21
N GLU A 40 3.95 -2.80 -15.24
CA GLU A 40 2.69 -3.17 -15.88
C GLU A 40 1.51 -2.59 -15.08
N TRP A 41 0.54 -2.03 -15.81
CA TRP A 41 -0.68 -1.48 -15.23
C TRP A 41 -1.69 -2.61 -14.96
N PRO A 42 -2.45 -2.56 -13.85
CA PRO A 42 -2.38 -1.59 -12.74
C PRO A 42 -1.18 -1.85 -11.80
N PHE A 43 -0.74 -0.84 -11.05
CA PHE A 43 0.34 -1.00 -10.05
C PHE A 43 0.16 -0.10 -8.82
N VAL A 44 0.81 -0.48 -7.71
CA VAL A 44 0.80 0.26 -6.44
C VAL A 44 2.23 0.58 -6.03
N ARG A 45 2.52 1.83 -5.65
CA ARG A 45 3.83 2.26 -5.12
C ARG A 45 3.70 2.77 -3.70
N LEU A 46 4.70 2.43 -2.88
CA LEU A 46 4.88 2.99 -1.55
C LEU A 46 5.94 4.08 -1.63
N ASP A 47 5.64 5.29 -1.14
CA ASP A 47 6.57 6.41 -1.15
C ASP A 47 6.40 7.29 0.10
N GLY A 48 7.34 8.22 0.32
CA GLY A 48 7.24 9.25 1.33
C GLY A 48 7.22 8.73 2.77
N THR A 49 7.91 7.62 3.05
CA THR A 49 7.99 7.07 4.40
C THR A 49 8.70 8.03 5.34
N GLN A 50 8.02 8.44 6.39
CA GLN A 50 8.53 9.36 7.40
C GLN A 50 8.36 8.74 8.80
N SER A 51 9.33 9.00 9.68
CA SER A 51 9.21 8.67 11.10
C SER A 51 9.14 9.96 11.89
N ILE A 52 8.04 10.13 12.61
CA ILE A 52 7.79 11.24 13.52
C ILE A 52 7.90 10.70 14.95
N PRO A 53 8.91 11.10 15.73
CA PRO A 53 9.00 10.71 17.14
C PRO A 53 7.77 11.23 17.90
N ALA A 54 7.01 10.33 18.52
CA ALA A 54 5.76 10.63 19.22
C ALA A 54 5.86 10.36 20.75
N GLY A 55 7.06 10.11 21.26
CA GLY A 55 7.30 9.85 22.68
C GLY A 55 7.42 11.13 23.52
N ARG A 56 6.71 11.17 24.66
CA ARG A 56 7.05 12.04 25.81
C ARG A 56 7.45 11.13 26.99
N GLY A 57 8.54 11.45 27.69
CA GLY A 57 9.01 10.71 28.89
C GLY A 57 9.71 9.38 28.59
N CYS A 58 9.60 8.40 29.50
CA CYS A 58 10.29 7.08 29.44
C CYS A 58 9.71 6.09 28.40
N THR A 59 8.79 6.52 27.53
CA THR A 59 8.21 5.67 26.48
C THR A 59 8.75 6.06 25.12
N ALA A 60 9.56 5.18 24.52
CA ALA A 60 10.00 5.35 23.15
C ALA A 60 8.85 5.00 22.20
N ARG A 61 8.22 6.03 21.62
CA ARG A 61 7.16 5.90 20.60
C ARG A 61 7.55 6.67 19.35
N ALA A 62 7.24 6.11 18.19
CA ALA A 62 7.38 6.75 16.90
C ALA A 62 6.14 6.46 16.06
N GLU A 63 5.60 7.49 15.42
CA GLU A 63 4.61 7.36 14.35
C GLU A 63 5.37 7.20 13.05
N ILE A 64 4.99 6.21 12.24
CA ILE A 64 5.55 6.02 10.90
C ILE A 64 4.41 6.23 9.92
N SER A 65 4.56 7.24 9.07
CA SER A 65 3.64 7.53 7.98
C SER A 65 4.29 7.14 6.66
N PHE A 66 3.48 6.68 5.70
CA PHE A 66 3.87 6.41 4.33
C PHE A 66 2.68 6.70 3.42
N MET A 67 2.96 6.98 2.15
CA MET A 67 1.95 7.21 1.12
C MET A 67 1.87 5.99 0.21
N LEU A 68 0.64 5.57 -0.09
CA LEU A 68 0.37 4.52 -1.06
C LEU A 68 -0.28 5.16 -2.30
N HIS A 69 0.39 5.03 -3.44
CA HIS A 69 -0.07 5.54 -4.71
C HIS A 69 -0.59 4.39 -5.57
N SER A 70 -1.87 4.42 -5.88
CA SER A 70 -2.57 3.41 -6.68
C SER A 70 -2.80 3.94 -8.09
N PHE A 71 -2.27 3.23 -9.09
CA PHE A 71 -2.30 3.62 -10.49
C PHE A 71 -3.07 2.60 -11.32
N ALA A 72 -4.15 3.04 -11.98
CA ALA A 72 -5.00 2.18 -12.80
C ALA A 72 -5.40 2.86 -14.13
N LYS A 73 -5.65 2.05 -15.16
CA LYS A 73 -6.19 2.45 -16.47
C LYS A 73 -7.70 2.19 -16.54
N PRO A 74 -8.45 2.89 -17.41
CA PRO A 74 -9.84 2.54 -17.69
C PRO A 74 -9.91 1.13 -18.28
N ARG A 75 -11.00 0.41 -18.02
CA ARG A 75 -11.25 -0.93 -18.58
C ARG A 75 -12.33 -0.84 -19.67
N TYR A 76 -12.08 -1.53 -20.77
CA TYR A 76 -13.00 -1.64 -21.90
C TYR A 76 -13.46 -3.10 -22.07
N VAL A 77 -14.63 -3.30 -22.68
CA VAL A 77 -15.07 -4.63 -23.12
C VAL A 77 -14.07 -5.13 -24.17
N ASP A 78 -13.60 -6.36 -23.97
CA ASP A 78 -12.60 -7.04 -24.82
C ASP A 78 -11.21 -6.36 -24.90
N ASP A 79 -10.87 -5.51 -23.92
CA ASP A 79 -9.62 -4.72 -23.89
C ASP A 79 -9.37 -3.85 -25.14
N ASP A 80 -10.41 -3.64 -25.96
CA ASP A 80 -10.34 -2.78 -27.14
C ASP A 80 -10.61 -1.32 -26.73
N PRO A 81 -9.67 -0.38 -26.94
CA PRO A 81 -9.89 1.04 -26.66
C PRO A 81 -11.00 1.68 -27.50
N ALA A 82 -11.45 1.04 -28.60
CA ALA A 82 -12.63 1.43 -29.37
C ALA A 82 -13.94 0.80 -28.85
N GLY A 83 -13.84 -0.15 -27.90
CA GLY A 83 -14.96 -0.85 -27.28
C GLY A 83 -15.72 -0.01 -26.26
N VAL A 84 -16.75 -0.62 -25.67
CA VAL A 84 -17.54 0.02 -24.60
C VAL A 84 -16.70 0.09 -23.33
N MET A 85 -16.53 1.28 -22.77
CA MET A 85 -15.86 1.44 -21.47
C MET A 85 -16.71 0.82 -20.37
N ILE A 86 -16.20 -0.22 -19.71
CA ILE A 86 -16.86 -0.91 -18.59
C ILE A 86 -16.65 -0.11 -17.30
N GLU A 87 -15.44 0.41 -17.10
CA GLU A 87 -15.02 1.04 -15.85
C GLU A 87 -14.10 2.22 -16.16
N THR A 88 -14.39 3.39 -15.59
CA THR A 88 -13.50 4.54 -15.77
C THR A 88 -12.18 4.31 -15.04
N ALA A 89 -11.13 5.04 -15.44
CA ALA A 89 -9.85 5.00 -14.73
C ALA A 89 -10.00 5.35 -13.25
N LYS A 90 -10.93 6.26 -12.93
CA LYS A 90 -11.20 6.73 -11.57
C LYS A 90 -11.91 5.65 -10.73
N ASP A 91 -12.88 4.96 -11.30
CA ASP A 91 -13.60 3.88 -10.60
C ASP A 91 -12.65 2.70 -10.34
N HIS A 92 -11.83 2.34 -11.33
CA HIS A 92 -10.85 1.29 -11.19
C HIS A 92 -9.77 1.64 -10.15
N ALA A 93 -9.27 2.87 -10.16
CA ALA A 93 -8.33 3.36 -9.14
C ALA A 93 -8.99 3.42 -7.75
N GLY A 94 -10.27 3.79 -7.67
CA GLY A 94 -11.04 3.80 -6.43
C GLY A 94 -11.18 2.40 -5.83
N ARG A 95 -11.54 1.41 -6.64
CA ARG A 95 -11.64 0.00 -6.23
C ARG A 95 -10.29 -0.55 -5.75
N LEU A 96 -9.22 -0.23 -6.46
CA LEU A 96 -7.85 -0.58 -6.07
C LEU A 96 -7.49 0.08 -4.72
N ASN A 97 -7.78 1.38 -4.54
CA ASN A 97 -7.49 2.08 -3.31
C ASN A 97 -8.27 1.52 -2.11
N SER A 98 -9.55 1.20 -2.28
CA SER A 98 -10.35 0.55 -1.23
C SER A 98 -9.76 -0.81 -0.82
N ALA A 99 -9.33 -1.63 -1.78
CA ALA A 99 -8.69 -2.91 -1.49
C ALA A 99 -7.33 -2.73 -0.78
N VAL A 100 -6.55 -1.72 -1.16
CA VAL A 100 -5.27 -1.37 -0.52
C VAL A 100 -5.50 -0.91 0.93
N VAL A 101 -6.49 -0.05 1.18
CA VAL A 101 -6.82 0.41 2.53
C VAL A 101 -7.22 -0.76 3.42
N GLU A 102 -8.12 -1.64 2.96
CA GLU A 102 -8.53 -2.85 3.69
C GLU A 102 -7.35 -3.80 3.96
N ALA A 103 -6.44 -3.95 2.99
CA ALA A 103 -5.25 -4.80 3.14
C ALA A 103 -4.23 -4.28 4.17
N VAL A 104 -4.29 -3.00 4.53
CA VAL A 104 -3.36 -2.35 5.47
C VAL A 104 -4.04 -2.03 6.80
N HIS A 105 -5.35 -1.80 6.79
CA HIS A 105 -6.13 -1.48 7.98
C HIS A 105 -6.10 -2.64 8.98
N ASN A 106 -5.81 -2.32 10.25
CA ASN A 106 -5.71 -3.27 11.37
C ASN A 106 -4.61 -4.34 11.26
N HIS A 107 -3.64 -4.19 10.35
CA HIS A 107 -2.47 -5.06 10.34
C HIS A 107 -1.48 -4.65 11.43
N ALA A 108 -1.42 -5.44 12.51
CA ALA A 108 -0.36 -5.36 13.51
C ALA A 108 0.78 -6.32 13.17
N PHE A 109 2.02 -5.85 13.22
CA PHE A 109 3.20 -6.69 13.08
C PHE A 109 4.16 -6.51 14.26
N THR A 110 4.84 -7.58 14.61
CA THR A 110 5.84 -7.60 15.68
C THR A 110 7.24 -7.51 15.07
N TRP A 111 8.06 -6.62 15.63
CA TRP A 111 9.46 -6.50 15.23
C TRP A 111 10.38 -7.09 16.32
N LYS A 112 11.48 -7.74 15.89
CA LYS A 112 12.48 -8.37 16.77
C LYS A 112 12.97 -7.33 17.78
N GLY A 113 12.58 -7.50 19.05
CA GLY A 113 12.81 -6.53 20.12
C GLY A 113 11.57 -6.22 20.97
N GLY A 114 10.38 -6.74 20.60
CA GLY A 114 9.15 -6.60 21.39
C GLY A 114 8.33 -5.35 21.05
N ALA A 115 8.72 -4.60 20.02
CA ALA A 115 7.93 -3.48 19.53
C ALA A 115 6.75 -3.99 18.69
N ILE A 116 5.55 -3.54 19.05
CA ILE A 116 4.31 -3.76 18.30
C ILE A 116 4.06 -2.51 17.46
N ALA A 117 3.96 -2.68 16.15
CA ALA A 117 3.57 -1.61 15.23
C ALA A 117 2.23 -1.98 14.59
N SER A 118 1.28 -1.05 14.64
CA SER A 118 -0.01 -1.17 13.97
C SER A 118 -0.02 -0.28 12.74
N LEU A 119 -0.34 -0.86 11.58
CA LEU A 119 -0.58 -0.12 10.36
C LEU A 119 -2.01 0.42 10.38
N SER A 120 -2.16 1.72 10.12
CA SER A 120 -3.46 2.36 9.95
C SER A 120 -3.40 3.20 8.68
N ALA A 121 -4.19 2.80 7.68
CA ALA A 121 -4.39 3.60 6.49
C ALA A 121 -5.46 4.66 6.77
N ARG A 122 -5.15 5.93 6.47
CA ARG A 122 -6.15 7.00 6.44
C ARG A 122 -6.64 7.16 4.99
N PRO A 123 -7.95 7.20 4.73
CA PRO A 123 -8.45 7.59 3.42
C PRO A 123 -8.02 9.03 3.14
N ALA A 124 -7.59 9.29 1.91
CA ALA A 124 -7.27 10.63 1.42
C ALA A 124 -8.55 11.49 1.27
#